data_AF-A0A2V7ZA94-F1
#
_entry.id   AF-A0A2V7ZA94-F1
#
_cell.length_a   1.000
_cell.length_b   1.000
_cell.length_c   1.000
_cell.angle_alpha   90.00
_cell.angle_beta   90.00
_cell.angle_gamma   90.00
#
_symmetry.space_group_name_H-M   'P 1'
#
loop_
_entity.id
_entity.type
_entity.pdbx_description
1 polymer ?
#
loop_
_entity_poly.entity_id
_entity_poly.type
_entity_poly.pdbx_seq_one_letter_code
_entity_poly.pdbx_strand_id
1 'polypeptide(L)' 'MASEENPRLATAIDLYRRGLVSQGKAAEMAGIPRADFIDELAARKIDVFQVDFDELKREIEETVEVRPGRANIE' A
#
# COMPACT_ATOMS: atom_id res chain seq x y z
N MET A 1 -24.86 11.77 12.64
CA MET A 1 -23.93 12.91 12.65
C MET A 1 -22.83 12.59 11.65
N ALA A 2 -22.93 13.14 10.44
CA ALA A 2 -21.84 13.06 9.48
C ALA A 2 -20.73 13.96 10.04
N SER A 3 -19.67 13.34 10.54
CA SER A 3 -18.43 14.01 10.88
C SER A 3 -18.00 14.86 9.68
N GLU A 4 -17.71 16.13 9.87
CA GLU A 4 -17.01 16.94 8.88
C GLU A 4 -15.70 16.22 8.54
N GLU A 5 -15.69 15.49 7.42
CA GLU A 5 -14.48 14.90 6.89
C GLU A 5 -13.53 16.05 6.59
N ASN A 6 -12.35 16.05 7.23
CA ASN A 6 -11.31 17.01 6.90
C ASN A 6 -10.98 16.86 5.40
N PRO A 7 -11.34 17.82 4.53
CA PRO A 7 -11.27 17.64 3.08
C PRO A 7 -9.84 17.41 2.60
N ARG A 8 -8.84 17.88 3.38
CA ARG A 8 -7.42 17.61 3.13
C ARG A 8 -7.05 16.16 3.37
N LEU A 9 -7.58 15.54 4.44
CA LEU A 9 -7.36 14.13 4.74
C LEU A 9 -8.00 13.24 3.67
N ALA A 10 -9.26 13.52 3.29
CA ALA A 10 -9.93 12.78 2.23
C ALA A 10 -9.18 12.86 0.89
N THR A 11 -8.73 14.05 0.51
CA THR A 11 -7.95 14.25 -0.72
C THR A 11 -6.59 13.55 -0.66
N ALA A 12 -5.87 13.65 0.46
CA ALA A 12 -4.58 13.00 0.65
C ALA A 12 -4.70 11.47 0.58
N ILE A 13 -5.76 10.91 1.16
CA ILE A 13 -6.08 9.49 1.08
C ILE A 13 -6.36 9.05 -0.36
N ASP A 14 -7.16 9.79 -1.12
CA ASP A 14 -7.44 9.47 -2.54
C ASP A 14 -6.15 9.41 -3.37
N LEU A 15 -5.29 10.43 -3.23
CA LEU A 15 -4.03 10.50 -3.95
C LEU A 15 -3.08 9.36 -3.57
N TYR A 16 -3.01 9.02 -2.29
CA TYR A 16 -2.20 7.89 -1.81
C TYR A 16 -2.73 6.56 -2.35
N ARG A 17 -4.04 6.32 -2.29
CA ARG A 17 -4.68 5.09 -2.81
C ARG A 17 -4.47 4.87 -4.30
N ARG A 18 -4.29 5.96 -5.05
CA ARG A 18 -4.02 5.94 -6.49
C ARG A 18 -2.53 5.82 -6.81
N GLY A 19 -1.67 5.70 -5.81
CA GLY A 19 -0.21 5.65 -5.97
C GLY A 19 0.42 6.95 -6.46
N LEU A 20 -0.32 8.07 -6.45
CA LEU A 20 0.16 9.35 -7.00
C LEU A 20 1.12 10.07 -6.05
N VAL A 21 1.04 9.77 -4.76
CA VAL A 21 1.89 10.33 -3.72
C VAL A 21 2.33 9.24 -2.75
N SER A 22 3.52 9.40 -2.17
CA SER A 22 3.96 8.53 -1.08
C SER A 22 3.13 8.76 0.18
N GLN A 23 3.09 7.76 1.07
CA GLN A 23 2.38 7.89 2.36
C GLN A 23 2.87 9.09 3.19
N GLY A 24 4.18 9.36 3.19
CA GLY A 24 4.74 10.52 3.90
C GLY A 24 4.29 11.85 3.29
N LYS A 25 4.19 11.92 1.94
CA LYS A 25 3.70 13.11 1.26
C LYS A 25 2.20 13.32 1.50
N ALA A 26 1.42 12.24 1.53
CA ALA A 26 0.00 12.30 1.85
C ALA A 26 -0.24 12.81 3.30
N ALA A 27 0.55 12.35 4.27
CA ALA A 27 0.50 12.85 5.64
C ALA A 27 0.79 14.36 5.73
N GLU A 28 1.82 14.84 5.02
CA GLU A 28 2.15 16.26 4.92
C GLU A 28 0.97 17.07 4.32
N MET A 29 0.35 16.58 3.26
CA MET A 29 -0.81 17.21 2.62
C MET A 29 -2.05 17.24 3.52
N ALA A 30 -2.25 16.21 4.33
CA ALA A 30 -3.30 16.14 5.34
C ALA A 30 -3.00 17.04 6.56
N GLY A 31 -1.75 17.48 6.73
CA GLY A 31 -1.31 18.31 7.84
C GLY A 31 -1.22 17.55 9.17
N ILE A 32 -1.01 16.24 9.12
CA ILE A 32 -0.94 15.38 10.30
C ILE A 32 0.39 14.59 10.33
N PRO A 33 0.86 14.16 11.52
CA PRO A 33 1.96 13.22 11.62
C PRO A 33 1.75 11.97 10.77
N ARG A 34 2.85 11.40 10.27
CA ARG A 34 2.80 10.18 9.45
C ARG A 34 2.16 8.99 10.20
N ALA A 35 2.41 8.87 11.51
CA ALA A 35 1.79 7.83 12.33
C ALA A 35 0.26 7.96 12.34
N ASP A 36 -0.24 9.16 12.62
CA ASP A 36 -1.67 9.46 12.60
C ASP A 36 -2.28 9.20 11.22
N PHE A 37 -1.56 9.51 10.13
CA PHE A 37 -2.02 9.18 8.79
C PHE A 37 -2.13 7.66 8.56
N ILE A 38 -1.21 6.85 9.09
CA ILE A 38 -1.30 5.39 9.05
C ILE A 38 -2.51 4.89 9.85
N ASP A 39 -2.76 5.46 11.03
CA ASP A 39 -3.92 5.12 11.86
C ASP A 39 -5.25 5.45 11.14
N GLU A 40 -5.30 6.59 10.45
CA GLU A 40 -6.44 7.00 9.61
C GLU A 40 -6.65 6.04 8.41
N LEU A 41 -5.59 5.53 7.78
CA LEU A 41 -5.69 4.50 6.74
C LEU A 41 -6.24 3.19 7.32
N ALA A 42 -5.71 2.76 8.46
CA ALA A 42 -6.12 1.53 9.13
C ALA A 42 -7.59 1.58 9.58
N ALA A 43 -8.02 2.70 10.16
CA ALA A 43 -9.41 2.93 10.56
C ALA A 43 -10.39 2.83 9.39
N ARG A 44 -9.95 3.21 8.19
CA ARG A 44 -10.74 3.12 6.94
C ARG A 44 -10.53 1.82 6.17
N LYS A 45 -9.76 0.87 6.70
CA LYS A 45 -9.40 -0.41 6.05
C LYS A 45 -8.78 -0.20 4.66
N ILE A 46 -7.95 0.84 4.53
CA ILE A 46 -7.17 1.09 3.32
C ILE A 46 -5.80 0.46 3.53
N ASP A 47 -5.33 -0.31 2.55
CA ASP A 47 -4.03 -0.96 2.62
C ASP A 47 -2.92 0.08 2.82
N VAL A 48 -2.17 -0.12 3.91
CA VAL A 48 -1.05 0.72 4.34
C VAL A 48 0.20 0.49 3.48
N PHE A 49 0.20 -0.59 2.71
CA PHE A 49 1.22 -0.94 1.74
C PHE A 49 0.59 -0.93 0.36
N GLN A 50 1.08 -0.04 -0.51
CA GLN A 50 0.80 -0.14 -1.94
C GLN A 50 1.73 -1.22 -2.47
N VAL A 51 1.18 -2.38 -2.80
CA VAL A 51 1.89 -3.39 -3.57
C VAL A 51 1.75 -2.97 -5.02
N ASP A 52 2.87 -2.68 -5.69
CA ASP A 52 2.86 -2.53 -7.13
C ASP A 52 2.49 -3.90 -7.72
N PHE A 53 1.34 -3.98 -8.40
CA PHE A 53 0.87 -5.21 -9.03
C PHE A 53 1.88 -5.76 -10.06
N ASP A 54 2.64 -4.88 -10.72
CA ASP A 54 3.67 -5.30 -11.66
C ASP A 54 4.90 -5.88 -10.93
N GLU A 55 5.23 -5.35 -9.76
CA GLU A 55 6.27 -5.91 -8.88
C GLU A 55 5.86 -7.27 -8.32
N LEU A 56 4.63 -7.39 -7.81
CA LEU A 56 4.07 -8.65 -7.33
C LEU A 56 4.02 -9.70 -8.45
N LYS A 57 3.68 -9.29 -9.67
CA LYS A 57 3.69 -10.17 -10.85
C LYS A 57 5.09 -10.67 -11.15
N ARG A 58 6.11 -9.80 -11.12
CA ARG A 58 7.51 -10.20 -11.29
C ARG A 58 7.96 -11.18 -10.20
N GLU A 59 7.63 -10.93 -8.94
CA GLU A 59 8.00 -11.83 -7.83
C GLU A 59 7.35 -13.23 -7.96
N ILE A 60 6.09 -13.29 -8.40
CA ILE A 60 5.41 -14.55 -8.68
C ILE A 60 6.06 -15.26 -9.87
N GLU A 61 6.38 -14.55 -10.95
CA GLU A 61 7.05 -15.11 -12.13
C GLU A 61 8.48 -15.61 -11.81
N GLU A 62 9.22 -14.90 -10.95
CA GLU A 62 10.56 -15.31 -10.49
C GLU A 62 10.52 -16.49 -9.52
N THR A 63 9.49 -16.61 -8.67
CA THR A 63 9.36 -17.70 -7.70
C THR A 63 8.91 -19.03 -8.34
N VAL A 64 8.47 -19.01 -9.61
CA VAL A 64 8.05 -20.22 -10.35
C VAL A 64 9.22 -20.90 -11.08
N GLU A 65 10.48 -20.60 -10.75
CA GLU A 65 11.56 -21.58 -10.93
C GLU A 65 11.34 -22.76 -9.96
N VAL A 66 10.43 -23.63 -10.37
CA VAL A 66 10.24 -24.98 -9.85
C VAL A 66 11.60 -25.65 -9.86
N ARG A 67 12.23 -25.80 -8.69
CA ARG A 67 13.38 -26.70 -8.54
C ARG A 67 12.93 -28.05 -9.10
N PRO A 68 13.47 -28.53 -10.24
CA PRO A 68 13.15 -29.87 -10.69
C PRO A 68 13.57 -30.80 -9.55
N GLY A 69 12.60 -31.57 -9.06
CA GLY A 69 12.83 -32.52 -7.98
C GLY A 69 14.09 -33.31 -8.27
N ARG A 70 14.93 -33.49 -7.25
CA ARG A 70 16.04 -34.45 -7.31
C ARG A 70 15.43 -35.83 -7.50
N ALA A 71 15.14 -36.19 -8.75
CA ALA A 71 15.03 -37.55 -9.19
C ALA A 71 16.46 -38.05 -9.44
N ASN A 72 16.74 -39.22 -8.91
CA ASN A 72 17.94 -40.04 -9.14
C ASN A 72 19.13 -39.68 -8.23
N ILE A 73 19.25 -40.44 -7.14
CA ILE A 73 20.54 -41.00 -6.78
C ILE A 73 20.41 -42.52 -6.93
N GLU A 74 21.31 -43.07 -7.74
CA GLU A 74 21.48 -44.50 -8.03
C GLU A 74 21.77 -45.33 -6.77
#